data_AF-A0A6A6E1N1-F1
#
_entry.id   AF-A0A6A6E1N1-F1
#
_cell.length_a   1.000
_cell.length_b   1.000
_cell.length_c   1.000
_cell.angle_alpha   90.00
_cell.angle_beta   90.00
_cell.angle_gamma   90.00
#
_symmetry.space_group_name_H-M   'P 1'
#
loop_
_entity.id
_entity.type
_entity.pdbx_description
1 polymer ?
#
loop_
_entity_poly.entity_id
_entity_poly.type
_entity_poly.pdbx_seq_one_letter_code
_entity_poly.pdbx_strand_id
1 'polypeptide(L)'
;ETNWAIHMYSYVNYYEKGPLLFYSEDDADNNLLPTPKPPGRPRKKKNESPEAFTQRLINWEANKPPEVEQEIKGAHMTQAYYTKHLLPLYIEALSKARMKDNSSSWYLQEDNDPSHGTKSNWNVAFKAKVENWISAIAHPAQSPDLNPIEGLWNILLQRVEQ
;
A
#
# COMPACT_ATOMS: atom_id res chain seq x y z
N GLU A 1 -25.60 8.04 5.29
CA GLU A 1 -25.33 6.98 4.30
C GLU A 1 -23.95 6.43 4.59
N THR A 2 -23.82 5.12 4.75
CA THR A 2 -22.52 4.48 4.97
C THR A 2 -21.78 4.47 3.64
N ASN A 3 -20.78 5.33 3.48
CA ASN A 3 -19.91 5.33 2.30
C ASN A 3 -19.01 4.09 2.36
N TRP A 4 -19.45 2.99 1.77
CA TRP A 4 -18.58 1.85 1.51
C TRP A 4 -17.76 2.15 0.25
N ALA A 5 -16.44 1.96 0.34
CA ALA A 5 -15.55 2.00 -0.82
C ALA A 5 -15.10 0.57 -1.13
N ILE A 6 -15.46 0.07 -2.31
CA ILE A 6 -14.94 -1.22 -2.80
C ILE A 6 -13.66 -0.93 -3.56
N HIS A 7 -12.57 -1.57 -3.14
CA HIS A 7 -11.31 -1.53 -3.88
C HIS A 7 -11.10 -2.84 -4.61
N MET A 8 -10.62 -2.75 -5.84
CA MET A 8 -10.41 -3.91 -6.70
C MET A 8 -9.09 -3.79 -7.44
N TYR A 9 -8.54 -4.94 -7.80
CA TYR A 9 -7.34 -5.02 -8.64
C TYR A 9 -7.39 -6.27 -9.52
N SER A 10 -6.67 -6.18 -10.64
CA SER A 10 -6.46 -7.26 -11.57
C SER A 10 -5.25 -6.93 -12.44
N TYR A 11 -4.91 -7.82 -13.37
CA TYR A 11 -3.91 -7.55 -14.39
C TYR A 11 -4.41 -8.04 -15.75
N VAL A 12 -3.85 -7.46 -16.81
CA VAL A 12 -4.01 -7.98 -18.17
C VAL A 12 -2.67 -7.91 -18.89
N ASN A 13 -2.34 -8.96 -19.61
CA ASN A 13 -1.24 -8.96 -20.55
C ASN A 13 -1.72 -9.51 -21.90
N TYR A 14 -0.81 -9.65 -22.86
CA TYR A 14 -1.16 -10.11 -24.20
C TYR A 14 -1.76 -11.53 -24.25
N TYR A 15 -1.40 -12.39 -23.29
CA TYR A 15 -1.79 -13.81 -23.29
C TYR A 15 -2.94 -14.16 -22.37
N GLU A 16 -3.13 -13.40 -21.29
CA GLU A 16 -4.10 -13.72 -20.26
C GLU A 16 -4.63 -12.49 -19.52
N LYS A 17 -5.77 -12.69 -18.88
CA LYS A 17 -6.39 -11.77 -17.94
C LYS A 17 -6.32 -12.41 -16.56
N GLY A 18 -5.88 -11.66 -15.57
CA GLY A 18 -5.84 -12.10 -14.19
C GLY A 18 -7.23 -12.21 -13.57
N PRO A 19 -7.33 -12.82 -12.38
CA PRO A 19 -8.55 -12.78 -11.59
C PRO A 19 -8.89 -11.33 -11.18
N LEU A 20 -10.17 -11.02 -11.05
CA LEU A 20 -10.63 -9.78 -10.41
C LEU A 20 -10.70 -10.05 -8.91
N LEU A 21 -9.88 -9.33 -8.15
CA LEU A 21 -9.77 -9.48 -6.70
C LEU A 21 -10.18 -8.17 -6.03
N PHE A 22 -10.65 -8.29 -4.78
CA PHE A 22 -11.13 -7.18 -3.98
C PHE A 22 -10.32 -7.07 -2.69
N TYR A 23 -10.16 -5.84 -2.21
CA TYR A 23 -9.61 -5.57 -0.89
C TYR A 23 -10.43 -4.50 -0.19
N SER A 24 -10.32 -4.48 1.13
CA SER A 24 -11.08 -3.56 1.98
C SER A 24 -10.21 -2.98 3.07
N GLU A 25 -10.79 -2.03 3.79
CA GLU A 25 -10.20 -1.44 4.97
C GLU A 25 -10.17 -2.38 6.19
N ASP A 26 -11.02 -3.41 6.18
CA ASP A 26 -11.05 -4.45 7.21
C ASP A 26 -10.03 -5.58 6.96
N ASP A 27 -9.25 -5.49 5.87
CA ASP A 27 -8.21 -6.48 5.61
C ASP A 27 -7.10 -6.35 6.66
N ALA A 28 -6.88 -7.43 7.41
CA ALA A 28 -5.88 -7.49 8.48
C ALA A 28 -4.46 -7.19 8.01
N ASP A 29 -4.18 -7.39 6.71
CA ASP A 29 -2.88 -7.07 6.11
C ASP A 29 -2.78 -5.62 5.64
N ASN A 30 -3.91 -4.92 5.47
CA ASN A 30 -3.99 -3.51 5.11
C ASN A 30 -3.76 -2.60 6.34
N ASN A 31 -2.72 -2.95 7.10
CA ASN A 31 -2.33 -2.36 8.37
C ASN A 31 -2.14 -0.84 8.21
N LEU A 32 -3.13 -0.09 8.67
CA LEU A 32 -3.02 1.33 8.97
C LEU A 32 -1.80 1.56 9.87
N LEU A 33 -1.15 2.71 9.70
CA LEU A 33 0.05 3.06 10.46
C LEU A 33 -0.20 2.81 11.96
N PRO A 34 0.68 2.07 12.66
CA PRO A 34 0.45 1.79 14.06
C PRO A 34 0.33 3.11 14.84
N THR A 35 -0.68 3.23 15.70
CA THR A 35 -0.79 4.38 16.61
C THR A 35 0.52 4.53 17.38
N PRO A 36 1.10 5.74 17.46
CA PRO A 36 2.37 5.96 18.13
C PRO A 36 2.28 5.47 19.58
N LYS A 37 3.17 4.54 19.93
CA LYS A 37 3.17 3.96 21.29
C LYS A 37 3.55 5.04 22.30
N PRO A 38 2.84 5.16 23.43
CA PRO A 38 3.23 6.09 24.48
C PRO A 38 4.61 5.67 25.05
N PRO A 39 5.40 6.63 25.57
CA PRO A 39 6.63 6.32 26.28
C PRO A 39 6.33 5.36 27.45
N GLY A 40 7.27 4.46 27.76
CA GLY A 40 7.10 3.50 28.85
C GLY A 40 6.88 4.18 30.21
N ARG A 41 5.94 3.65 31.02
CA ARG A 41 5.63 4.22 32.34
C ARG A 41 6.88 4.27 33.24
N PRO A 42 7.19 5.41 33.87
CA PRO A 42 8.33 5.52 34.78
C PRO A 42 8.24 4.54 35.94
N ARG A 43 9.34 3.82 36.21
CA ARG A 43 9.50 3.00 37.42
C ARG A 43 10.27 3.78 38.48
N LYS A 44 9.93 3.58 39.76
CA LYS A 44 10.61 4.21 40.90
C LYS A 44 12.04 3.70 41.00
N LYS A 45 13.02 4.60 41.05
CA LYS A 45 14.43 4.23 41.25
C LYS A 45 14.73 4.03 42.73
N LYS A 46 15.77 3.23 43.03
CA LYS A 46 16.16 2.88 44.41
C LYS A 46 16.55 4.10 45.28
N ASN A 47 17.13 5.13 44.66
CA ASN A 47 17.67 6.32 45.35
C ASN A 47 16.89 7.61 45.00
N GLU A 48 15.63 7.49 44.59
CA GLU A 48 14.78 8.62 44.17
C GLU A 48 13.82 9.00 45.30
N SER A 49 13.72 10.31 45.57
CA SER A 49 12.74 10.81 46.55
C SER A 49 11.30 10.59 46.06
N PRO A 50 10.32 10.47 46.98
CA PRO A 50 8.92 10.37 46.61
C PRO A 50 8.46 11.53 45.71
N GLU A 51 8.83 12.78 46.01
CA GLU A 51 8.46 13.94 45.19
C GLU A 51 9.03 13.87 43.77
N ALA A 52 10.30 13.47 43.63
CA ALA A 52 10.94 13.37 42.31
C ALA A 52 10.25 12.31 41.44
N PHE A 53 9.82 11.19 42.05
CA PHE A 53 9.05 10.17 41.33
C PHE A 53 7.68 10.68 40.90
N THR A 54 6.96 11.40 41.77
CA THR A 54 5.66 12.00 41.46
C THR A 54 5.77 13.00 40.31
N GLN A 55 6.80 13.85 40.30
CA GLN A 55 7.00 14.84 39.24
C GLN A 55 7.27 14.17 37.87
N ARG A 56 7.99 13.04 37.85
CA ARG A 56 8.19 12.28 36.61
C ARG A 56 6.91 11.60 36.13
N LEU A 57 6.05 11.17 37.04
CA LEU A 57 4.73 10.62 36.71
C LEU A 57 3.83 11.68 36.07
N ILE A 58 3.77 12.88 36.64
CA ILE A 58 3.01 14.01 36.09
C ILE A 58 3.54 14.40 34.71
N ASN A 59 4.87 14.54 34.57
CA ASN A 59 5.47 14.86 33.27
C ASN A 59 5.23 13.76 32.24
N TRP A 60 5.27 12.49 32.63
CA TRP A 60 4.97 11.38 31.72
C TRP A 60 3.51 11.40 31.26
N GLU A 61 2.58 11.68 32.17
CA GLU A 61 1.16 11.77 31.87
C GLU A 61 0.84 12.94 30.92
N ALA A 62 1.46 14.10 31.14
CA ALA A 62 1.33 15.27 30.26
C ALA A 62 1.97 15.08 28.88
N ASN A 63 2.92 14.17 28.73
CA ASN A 63 3.60 13.87 27.46
C ASN A 63 3.08 12.59 26.78
N LYS A 64 1.95 12.03 27.23
CA LYS A 64 1.29 10.97 26.46
C LYS A 64 0.88 11.54 25.10
N PRO A 65 1.14 10.83 23.99
CA PRO A 65 0.57 11.20 22.71
C PRO A 65 -0.95 11.35 22.88
N PRO A 66 -1.59 12.38 22.30
CA PRO A 66 -3.05 12.45 22.29
C PRO A 66 -3.59 11.16 21.66
N GLU A 67 -4.72 10.67 22.18
CA GLU A 67 -5.44 9.58 21.51
C GLU A 67 -5.83 10.08 20.12
N VAL A 68 -5.17 9.55 19.10
CA VAL A 68 -5.51 9.82 17.71
C VAL A 68 -6.55 8.77 17.33
N GLU A 69 -7.81 9.19 17.25
CA GLU A 69 -8.80 8.43 16.48
C GLU A 69 -8.30 8.41 15.03
N GLN A 70 -7.73 7.28 14.62
CA GLN A 70 -7.41 7.06 13.23
C GLN A 70 -8.73 6.85 12.50
N GLU A 71 -9.35 7.93 12.03
CA GLU A 71 -10.45 7.83 11.10
C GLU A 71 -9.93 7.12 9.84
N ILE A 72 -10.41 5.91 9.61
CA ILE A 72 -10.20 5.14 8.39
C ILE A 72 -11.00 5.84 7.29
N LYS A 73 -10.48 6.94 6.75
CA LYS A 73 -11.09 7.62 5.61
C LYS A 73 -10.59 6.96 4.34
N GLY A 74 -11.17 5.81 4.01
CA GLY A 74 -10.96 5.08 2.77
C GLY A 74 -9.73 4.17 2.80
N ALA A 75 -9.88 2.97 2.24
CA ALA A 75 -8.78 2.01 2.12
C ALA A 75 -7.71 2.53 1.16
N HIS A 76 -6.70 3.21 1.69
CA HIS A 76 -5.49 3.52 0.96
C HIS A 76 -4.60 2.27 0.93
N MET A 77 -4.36 1.71 -0.25
CA MET A 77 -3.43 0.60 -0.40
C MET A 77 -2.05 1.02 0.10
N THR A 78 -1.54 0.34 1.13
CA THR A 78 -0.18 0.57 1.59
C THR A 78 0.83 -0.10 0.65
N GLN A 79 2.05 0.41 0.62
CA GLN A 79 3.14 -0.23 -0.12
C GLN A 79 3.40 -1.67 0.35
N ALA A 80 3.25 -1.94 1.65
CA ALA A 80 3.39 -3.29 2.20
C ALA A 80 2.30 -4.23 1.66
N TYR A 81 1.05 -3.74 1.62
CA TYR A 81 -0.07 -4.49 1.06
C TYR A 81 0.14 -4.78 -0.43
N TYR A 82 0.48 -3.76 -1.22
CA TYR A 82 0.81 -3.89 -2.65
C TYR A 82 1.88 -4.97 -2.89
N THR A 83 2.99 -4.90 -2.13
CA THR A 83 4.12 -5.83 -2.29
C THR A 83 3.76 -7.25 -1.88
N LYS A 84 2.87 -7.41 -0.89
CA LYS A 84 2.48 -8.72 -0.37
C LYS A 84 1.40 -9.41 -1.22
N HIS A 85 0.44 -8.66 -1.78
CA HIS A 85 -0.74 -9.23 -2.43
C HIS A 85 -0.79 -9.03 -3.95
N LEU A 86 -0.48 -7.83 -4.45
CA LEU A 86 -0.63 -7.49 -5.86
C LEU A 86 0.60 -7.87 -6.67
N LEU A 87 1.77 -7.44 -6.19
CA LEU A 87 3.02 -7.62 -6.92
C LEU A 87 3.37 -9.09 -7.21
N PRO A 88 3.12 -10.08 -6.32
CA PRO A 88 3.36 -11.49 -6.63
C PRO A 88 2.55 -12.00 -7.83
N LEU A 89 1.31 -11.54 -8.00
CA LEU A 89 0.48 -11.90 -9.15
C LEU A 89 1.10 -11.34 -10.44
N TYR A 90 1.61 -10.11 -10.40
CA TYR A 90 2.26 -9.50 -11.56
C TYR A 90 3.57 -10.21 -11.90
N ILE A 91 4.35 -10.61 -10.89
CA ILE A 91 5.58 -11.41 -11.06
C ILE A 91 5.25 -12.73 -11.73
N GLU A 92 4.22 -13.45 -11.27
CA GLU A 92 3.80 -14.72 -11.84
C GLU A 92 3.34 -14.55 -13.29
N ALA A 93 2.50 -13.55 -13.56
CA ALA A 93 2.00 -13.23 -14.90
C ALA A 93 3.14 -12.91 -15.88
N LEU A 94 4.11 -12.10 -15.45
CA LEU A 94 5.29 -11.77 -16.25
C LEU A 94 6.19 -12.98 -16.48
N SER A 95 6.36 -13.84 -15.48
CA SER A 95 7.12 -15.08 -15.60
C SER A 95 6.50 -16.01 -16.65
N LYS A 96 5.17 -16.23 -16.59
CA LYS A 96 4.43 -17.01 -17.59
C LYS A 96 4.56 -16.41 -18.99
N ALA A 97 4.44 -15.08 -19.10
CA ALA A 97 4.57 -14.39 -20.38
C ALA A 97 5.98 -14.55 -20.99
N ARG A 98 7.04 -14.43 -20.19
CA ARG A 98 8.44 -14.65 -20.61
C ARG A 98 8.72 -16.10 -21.01
N MET A 99 8.13 -17.06 -20.32
CA MET A 99 8.24 -18.48 -20.69
C MET A 99 7.56 -18.78 -22.02
N LYS A 100 6.45 -18.09 -22.31
CA LYS A 100 5.68 -18.26 -23.54
C LYS A 100 6.31 -17.54 -24.74
N ASP A 101 6.85 -16.37 -24.52
CA ASP A 101 7.59 -15.60 -25.52
C ASP A 101 8.76 -14.86 -24.85
N ASN A 102 9.94 -15.45 -25.05
CA ASN A 102 11.21 -14.94 -24.57
C ASN A 102 11.87 -13.95 -25.54
N SER A 103 11.29 -13.76 -26.73
CA SER A 103 11.81 -12.83 -27.74
C SER A 103 11.29 -11.40 -27.52
N SER A 104 10.13 -11.28 -26.87
CA SER A 104 9.54 -10.01 -26.51
C SER A 104 10.06 -9.45 -25.19
N SER A 105 10.19 -8.12 -25.13
CA SER A 105 10.42 -7.39 -23.88
C SER A 105 9.09 -7.08 -23.21
N TRP A 106 9.00 -7.39 -21.91
CA TRP A 106 7.78 -7.21 -21.11
C TRP A 106 7.95 -6.07 -20.13
N TYR A 107 6.99 -5.15 -20.13
CA TYR A 107 6.99 -3.98 -19.26
C TYR A 107 5.73 -3.92 -18.41
N LEU A 108 5.89 -3.53 -17.14
CA LEU A 108 4.81 -3.18 -16.24
C LEU A 108 4.41 -1.72 -16.50
N GLN A 109 3.14 -1.47 -16.76
CA GLN A 109 2.57 -0.14 -16.71
C GLN A 109 1.78 -0.01 -15.40
N GLU A 110 2.07 1.05 -14.66
CA GLU A 110 1.32 1.49 -13.48
C GLU A 110 1.48 3.01 -13.34
N ASP A 111 0.64 3.67 -12.54
CA ASP A 111 0.79 5.09 -12.24
C ASP A 111 1.83 5.33 -11.12
N ASN A 112 2.00 6.59 -10.72
CA ASN A 112 2.93 6.98 -9.67
C ASN A 112 2.33 6.97 -8.26
N ASP A 113 1.32 6.13 -7.99
CA ASP A 113 0.78 5.99 -6.64
C ASP A 113 1.89 5.66 -5.61
N PRO A 114 1.89 6.26 -4.40
CA PRO A 114 2.93 6.01 -3.40
C PRO A 114 3.11 4.52 -3.05
N SER A 115 2.05 3.71 -3.13
CA SER A 115 2.10 2.27 -2.86
C SER A 115 3.00 1.51 -3.85
N HIS A 116 3.12 1.99 -5.09
CA HIS A 116 3.94 1.37 -6.13
C HIS A 116 5.45 1.56 -5.91
N GLY A 117 5.84 2.46 -5.02
CA GLY A 117 7.25 2.66 -4.65
C GLY A 117 8.09 3.36 -5.71
N THR A 118 7.48 4.22 -6.54
CA THR A 118 8.15 4.97 -7.61
C THR A 118 9.03 6.11 -7.11
N LYS A 119 8.81 6.59 -5.88
CA LYS A 119 9.51 7.77 -5.31
C LYS A 119 10.94 7.50 -4.81
N SER A 120 11.31 6.25 -4.56
CA SER A 120 12.63 5.90 -4.03
C SER A 120 13.11 4.53 -4.50
N ASN A 121 14.41 4.32 -4.58
CA ASN A 121 15.01 3.08 -5.07
C ASN A 121 15.37 2.06 -3.97
N TRP A 122 14.99 2.34 -2.72
CA TRP A 122 15.31 1.49 -1.56
C TRP A 122 14.07 0.90 -0.86
N ASN A 123 12.88 1.29 -1.30
CA ASN A 123 11.64 0.81 -0.69
C ASN A 123 11.30 -0.63 -1.12
N VAL A 124 10.38 -1.26 -0.40
CA VAL A 124 10.10 -2.69 -0.54
C VAL A 124 9.52 -3.06 -1.91
N ALA A 125 8.63 -2.22 -2.46
CA ALA A 125 8.03 -2.46 -3.77
C ALA A 125 9.06 -2.31 -4.90
N PHE A 126 9.90 -1.27 -4.84
CA PHE A 126 10.97 -1.05 -5.81
C PHE A 126 11.96 -2.21 -5.80
N LYS A 127 12.47 -2.61 -4.63
CA LYS A 127 13.41 -3.72 -4.50
C LYS A 127 12.83 -5.02 -5.05
N ALA A 128 11.58 -5.33 -4.69
CA ALA A 128 10.90 -6.52 -5.19
C ALA A 128 10.76 -6.52 -6.72
N LYS A 129 10.45 -5.38 -7.34
CA LYS A 129 10.42 -5.23 -8.81
C LYS A 129 11.79 -5.50 -9.43
N VAL A 130 12.84 -4.91 -8.88
CA VAL A 130 14.22 -5.10 -9.37
C VAL A 130 14.67 -6.55 -9.23
N GLU A 131 14.44 -7.17 -8.06
CA GLU A 131 14.80 -8.57 -7.79
C GLU A 131 14.10 -9.56 -8.73
N ASN A 132 12.89 -9.22 -9.20
CA ASN A 132 12.11 -10.02 -10.16
C ASN A 132 12.24 -9.55 -11.63
N TRP A 133 13.22 -8.69 -11.88
CA TRP A 133 13.58 -8.16 -13.21
C TRP A 133 12.41 -7.48 -13.91
N ILE A 134 11.52 -6.83 -13.16
CA ILE A 134 10.37 -6.10 -13.70
C ILE A 134 10.85 -4.74 -14.20
N SER A 135 10.69 -4.50 -15.49
CA SER A 135 10.89 -3.19 -16.09
C SER A 135 9.57 -2.43 -16.08
N ALA A 136 9.51 -1.27 -15.43
CA ALA A 136 8.31 -0.43 -15.43
C ALA A 136 8.41 0.68 -16.50
N ILE A 137 7.28 1.00 -17.13
CA ILE A 137 7.18 2.16 -18.03
C ILE A 137 7.15 3.43 -17.17
N ALA A 138 7.98 4.41 -17.53
CA ALA A 138 7.92 5.72 -16.90
C ALA A 138 6.57 6.38 -17.24
N HIS A 139 5.75 6.64 -16.23
CA HIS A 139 4.46 7.28 -16.38
C HIS A 139 4.53 8.74 -15.89
N PRO A 140 4.10 9.74 -16.68
CA PRO A 140 4.08 11.13 -16.25
C PRO A 140 3.02 11.35 -15.16
N ALA A 141 3.28 12.32 -14.26
CA ALA A 141 2.33 12.67 -13.21
C ALA A 141 1.04 13.24 -13.81
N GLN A 142 -0.11 12.98 -13.16
CA GLN A 142 -1.42 13.53 -13.53
C GLN A 142 -1.81 13.29 -15.00
N SER A 143 -1.42 12.15 -15.56
CA SER A 143 -1.66 11.81 -16.97
C SER A 143 -2.49 10.52 -17.13
N PRO A 144 -3.72 10.48 -16.58
CA PRO A 144 -4.58 9.30 -16.65
C PRO A 144 -4.89 8.90 -18.10
N ASP A 145 -4.97 9.87 -19.02
CA ASP A 145 -5.16 9.67 -20.45
C ASP A 145 -4.08 8.81 -21.12
N LEU A 146 -2.88 8.74 -20.54
CA LEU A 146 -1.77 7.91 -21.01
C LEU A 146 -1.74 6.53 -20.34
N ASN A 147 -2.69 6.23 -19.45
CA ASN A 147 -2.84 4.93 -18.81
C ASN A 147 -4.00 4.15 -19.46
N PRO A 148 -3.74 3.01 -20.13
CA PRO A 148 -4.80 2.24 -20.77
C PRO A 148 -5.86 1.71 -19.79
N ILE A 149 -5.57 1.66 -18.48
CA ILE A 149 -6.53 1.22 -17.48
C ILE A 149 -7.75 2.14 -17.39
N GLU A 150 -7.61 3.43 -17.67
CA GLU A 150 -8.73 4.38 -17.66
C GLU A 150 -9.78 4.03 -18.71
N GLY A 151 -9.34 3.52 -19.87
CA GLY A 151 -10.24 2.99 -20.89
C GLY A 151 -11.03 1.78 -20.38
N LEU A 152 -10.39 0.90 -19.61
CA LEU A 152 -11.06 -0.25 -18.99
C LEU A 152 -12.06 0.19 -17.92
N TRP A 153 -11.73 1.20 -17.11
CA TRP A 153 -12.64 1.76 -16.12
C TRP A 153 -13.88 2.38 -16.75
N ASN A 154 -13.74 3.13 -17.83
CA ASN A 154 -14.88 3.68 -18.56
C ASN A 154 -15.82 2.60 -19.08
N ILE A 155 -15.26 1.51 -19.63
CA ILE A 155 -16.04 0.36 -20.09
C ILE A 155 -16.75 -0.34 -18.91
N LEU A 156 -16.10 -0.47 -17.77
CA LEU A 156 -16.67 -1.09 -16.57
C LEU A 156 -17.81 -0.23 -16.01
N LEU A 157 -17.61 1.08 -15.88
CA LEU A 157 -18.62 2.03 -15.41
C LEU A 157 -19.87 1.98 -16.27
N GLN A 158 -19.72 2.05 -17.60
CA GLN A 158 -20.83 1.95 -18.56
C GLN A 158 -21.64 0.66 -18.43
N ARG A 159 -21.05 -0.43 -17.92
CA ARG A 159 -21.73 -1.71 -17.72
C ARG A 159 -22.39 -1.86 -16.36
N VAL A 160 -21.88 -1.16 -15.34
CA VAL A 160 -22.43 -1.19 -13.98
C VAL A 160 -23.59 -0.20 -13.83
N GLU A 161 -23.60 0.88 -14.61
CA GLU A 161 -24.70 1.86 -14.63
C GLU A 161 -25.95 1.39 -15.43
N GLN A 162 -25.88 0.24 -16.10
CA GLN A 162 -27.01 -0.39 -16.82
C GLN A 162 -27.87 -1.25 -15.90
#